data_AF-A0A0C1JLS3-F1
#
_entry.id   AF-A0A0C1JLS3-F1
#
_cell.length_a   1.000
_cell.length_b   1.000
_cell.length_c   1.000
_cell.angle_alpha   90.00
_cell.angle_beta   90.00
_cell.angle_gamma   90.00
#
_symmetry.space_group_name_H-M   'P 1'
#
loop_
_entity.id
_entity.type
_entity.pdbx_description
1 polymer ?
#
loop_
_entity_poly.entity_id
_entity_poly.type
_entity_poly.pdbx_seq_one_letter_code
_entity_poly.pdbx_strand_id
1 'polypeptide(L)'
;MFLKVITCNFNNSYFIFEMRQWIKTLSFNKKVLNAFSYTGGFSVYAMAGGAKRVDSVDISQEAVNACQKHFVLNELSEFGSRFICADVFNFLRENVLDMTLLF
;
A
#
# COMPACT_ATOMS: atom_id res chain seq x y z
N MET A 1 11.29 -8.38 11.56
CA MET A 1 11.79 -7.53 10.45
C MET A 1 11.08 -6.19 10.54
N PHE A 2 11.82 -5.09 10.74
CA PHE A 2 11.27 -3.73 10.74
C PHE A 2 11.19 -3.23 9.31
N LEU A 3 9.99 -2.87 8.83
CA LEU A 3 9.80 -2.33 7.49
C LEU A 3 10.22 -0.85 7.48
N LYS A 4 11.03 -0.49 6.49
CA LYS A 4 11.52 0.88 6.27
C LYS A 4 10.47 1.65 5.46
N VAL A 5 9.78 2.58 6.10
CA VAL A 5 8.90 3.54 5.42
C VAL A 5 9.51 4.92 5.65
N ILE A 6 9.86 5.63 4.57
CA ILE A 6 10.33 7.01 4.61
C ILE A 6 9.10 7.85 4.99
N THR A 7 8.92 8.06 6.28
CA THR A 7 7.90 8.97 6.80
C THR A 7 8.51 10.36 6.98
N CYS A 8 7.81 11.40 6.51
CA CYS A 8 7.92 12.70 7.16
C CYS A 8 7.41 12.56 8.60
N ASN A 9 8.31 12.65 9.59
CA ASN A 9 8.10 12.95 11.01
C ASN A 9 6.66 12.84 11.58
N PHE A 10 6.01 11.68 11.49
CA PHE A 10 4.86 11.39 12.35
C PHE A 10 5.39 10.63 13.56
N ASN A 11 5.72 11.38 14.60
CA ASN A 11 6.05 10.86 15.91
C ASN A 11 4.95 9.89 16.37
N ASN A 12 5.29 8.60 16.45
CA ASN A 12 4.74 7.59 17.37
C ASN A 12 3.27 7.73 17.79
N SER A 13 2.34 7.83 16.84
CA SER A 13 0.92 7.64 17.14
C SER A 13 0.65 6.13 17.17
N TYR A 14 0.55 5.54 18.37
CA TYR A 14 0.33 4.10 18.60
C TYR A 14 -0.71 3.47 17.67
N PHE A 15 -1.78 4.21 17.38
CA PHE A 15 -2.87 3.78 16.50
C PHE A 15 -2.40 3.41 15.08
N ILE A 16 -1.53 4.23 14.47
CA ILE A 16 -1.05 3.98 13.11
C ILE A 16 -0.14 2.74 13.07
N PHE A 17 0.62 2.48 14.14
CA PHE A 17 1.42 1.28 14.22
C PHE A 17 0.55 0.02 14.34
N GLU A 18 -0.46 0.04 15.21
CA GLU A 18 -1.40 -1.08 15.37
C GLU A 18 -2.15 -1.39 14.07
N MET A 19 -2.66 -0.36 13.39
CA MET A 19 -3.34 -0.52 12.08
C MET A 19 -2.43 -1.19 11.04
N ARG A 20 -1.15 -0.83 10.99
CA ARG A 20 -0.18 -1.45 10.07
C ARG A 20 0.02 -2.93 10.39
N GLN A 21 0.06 -3.31 11.67
CA GLN A 21 0.14 -4.72 12.06
C GLN A 21 -1.13 -5.48 11.70
N TRP A 22 -2.30 -4.88 11.90
CA TRP A 22 -3.58 -5.47 11.51
C TRP A 22 -3.68 -5.69 10.00
N ILE A 23 -3.29 -4.70 9.19
CA ILE A 23 -3.29 -4.84 7.72
C ILE A 23 -2.36 -5.98 7.31
N LYS A 24 -1.19 -6.10 7.95
CA LYS A 24 -0.27 -7.21 7.69
C LYS A 24 -0.92 -8.57 7.94
N THR A 25 -1.65 -8.75 9.05
CA THR A 25 -2.29 -10.04 9.37
C THR A 25 -3.50 -10.33 8.47
N LEU A 26 -4.24 -9.31 8.05
CA LEU A 26 -5.45 -9.45 7.23
C LEU A 26 -5.15 -9.67 5.74
N SER A 27 -3.94 -9.38 5.28
CA SER A 27 -3.59 -9.34 3.86
C SER A 27 -3.10 -10.67 3.27
N PHE A 28 -2.86 -11.69 4.10
CA PHE A 28 -2.34 -12.97 3.64
C PHE A 28 -3.19 -13.57 2.50
N ASN A 29 -2.55 -13.89 1.38
CA ASN A 29 -3.16 -14.51 0.20
C ASN A 29 -4.28 -13.68 -0.47
N LYS A 30 -4.37 -12.37 -0.18
CA LYS A 30 -5.40 -11.46 -0.71
C LYS A 30 -4.90 -10.60 -1.87
N LYS A 31 -5.85 -10.09 -2.67
CA LYS A 31 -5.63 -9.01 -3.65
C LYS A 31 -6.10 -7.72 -2.98
N VAL A 32 -5.18 -6.80 -2.76
CA VAL A 32 -5.38 -5.62 -1.93
C VAL A 32 -5.42 -4.38 -2.81
N LEU A 33 -6.39 -3.50 -2.58
CA LEU A 33 -6.40 -2.14 -3.12
C LEU A 33 -6.26 -1.16 -1.96
N ASN A 34 -5.27 -0.29 -2.06
CA ASN A 34 -5.06 0.86 -1.19
C ASN A 34 -5.46 2.12 -1.98
N ALA A 35 -6.66 2.60 -1.70
CA ALA A 35 -7.22 3.81 -2.29
C ALA A 35 -6.80 5.00 -1.43
N PHE A 36 -6.16 6.03 -2.01
CA PHE A 36 -5.50 7.12 -1.26
C PHE A 36 -4.22 6.67 -0.55
N SER A 37 -3.38 5.96 -1.30
CA SER A 37 -2.23 5.24 -0.76
C SER A 37 -1.12 6.10 -0.17
N TYR A 38 -1.07 7.40 -0.49
CA TYR A 38 0.02 8.30 -0.14
C TYR A 38 1.38 7.65 -0.47
N THR A 39 2.33 7.65 0.46
CA THR A 39 3.63 7.02 0.27
C THR A 39 3.62 5.50 0.49
N GLY A 40 2.47 4.85 0.53
CA GLY A 40 2.37 3.38 0.53
C GLY A 40 2.69 2.71 1.87
N GLY A 41 2.56 3.43 2.98
CA GLY A 41 2.87 2.90 4.32
C GLY A 41 2.09 1.63 4.67
N PHE A 42 0.82 1.54 4.29
CA PHE A 42 0.01 0.32 4.46
C PHE A 42 0.26 -0.72 3.38
N SER A 43 0.51 -0.30 2.13
CA SER A 43 0.81 -1.19 1.01
C SER A 43 2.04 -2.07 1.29
N VAL A 44 3.08 -1.48 1.88
CA VAL A 44 4.31 -2.20 2.30
C VAL A 44 4.00 -3.28 3.33
N TYR A 45 3.12 -2.99 4.30
CA TYR A 45 2.74 -3.95 5.34
C TYR A 45 1.81 -5.04 4.80
N ALA A 46 0.88 -4.69 3.91
CA ALA A 46 0.03 -5.67 3.23
C ALA A 46 0.86 -6.66 2.43
N MET A 47 1.83 -6.18 1.64
CA MET A 47 2.72 -7.02 0.86
C MET A 47 3.63 -7.89 1.76
N ALA A 48 4.21 -7.29 2.80
CA ALA A 48 5.00 -8.02 3.80
C ALA A 48 4.17 -9.04 4.62
N GLY A 49 2.84 -8.92 4.60
CA GLY A 49 1.88 -9.88 5.17
C GLY A 49 1.57 -11.07 4.27
N GLY A 50 2.15 -11.12 3.07
CA GLY A 50 1.91 -12.20 2.10
C GLY A 50 0.70 -11.95 1.20
N ALA A 51 0.34 -10.69 0.93
CA ALA A 51 -0.61 -10.37 -0.13
C ALA A 51 -0.13 -10.93 -1.48
N LYS A 52 -1.07 -11.36 -2.32
CA LYS A 52 -0.79 -11.82 -3.69
C LYS A 52 -0.52 -10.65 -4.64
N ARG A 53 -1.16 -9.52 -4.39
CA ARG A 53 -1.10 -8.30 -5.20
C ARG A 53 -1.52 -7.13 -4.33
N VAL A 54 -0.80 -6.02 -4.43
CA VAL A 54 -1.17 -4.75 -3.81
C VAL A 54 -1.20 -3.68 -4.87
N ASP A 55 -2.38 -3.13 -5.12
CA ASP A 55 -2.58 -1.97 -5.96
C ASP A 55 -2.65 -0.73 -5.08
N SER A 56 -1.80 0.25 -5.35
CA SER A 56 -1.73 1.50 -4.60
C SER A 56 -2.10 2.64 -5.55
N VAL A 57 -3.18 3.34 -5.24
CA VAL A 57 -3.71 4.44 -6.08
C VAL A 57 -3.62 5.74 -5.30
N ASP A 58 -3.05 6.76 -5.91
CA ASP A 58 -3.01 8.11 -5.35
C ASP A 58 -3.03 9.16 -6.47
N ILE A 59 -3.44 10.39 -6.18
CA ILE A 59 -3.46 11.48 -7.15
C ILE A 59 -2.07 12.12 -7.33
N SER A 60 -1.17 11.98 -6.35
CA SER A 60 0.19 12.51 -6.42
C SER A 60 1.18 11.49 -6.98
N GLN A 61 1.82 11.86 -8.09
CA GLN A 61 2.88 11.04 -8.68
C GLN A 61 4.08 10.90 -7.75
N GLU A 62 4.40 11.94 -6.97
CA GLU A 62 5.47 11.92 -5.97
C GLU A 62 5.19 10.87 -4.89
N ALA A 63 3.94 10.77 -4.43
CA ALA A 63 3.51 9.80 -3.44
C ALA A 63 3.59 8.36 -3.99
N VAL A 64 3.11 8.14 -5.21
CA VAL A 64 3.21 6.86 -5.94
C VAL A 64 4.68 6.44 -6.11
N ASN A 65 5.55 7.37 -6.51
CA ASN A 65 6.99 7.10 -6.66
C ASN A 65 7.66 6.76 -5.30
N ALA A 66 7.25 7.42 -4.22
CA ALA A 66 7.72 7.10 -2.88
C ALA A 66 7.25 5.71 -2.43
N CYS A 67 6.01 5.34 -2.74
CA CYS A 67 5.47 4.00 -2.49
C CYS A 67 6.32 2.92 -3.18
N GLN A 68 6.65 3.11 -4.47
CA GLN A 68 7.51 2.17 -5.19
C GLN A 68 8.90 2.06 -4.54
N LYS A 69 9.52 3.19 -4.17
CA LYS A 69 10.80 3.19 -3.45
C LYS A 69 10.73 2.40 -2.14
N HIS A 70 9.61 2.47 -1.40
CA HIS A 70 9.45 1.68 -0.19
C HIS A 70 9.37 0.19 -0.45
N PHE A 71 8.77 -0.25 -1.55
CA PHE A 71 8.78 -1.67 -1.91
C PHE A 71 10.21 -2.15 -2.17
N VAL A 72 10.98 -1.40 -2.96
CA VAL A 72 12.40 -1.69 -3.24
C VAL A 72 13.22 -1.72 -1.95
N LEU A 73 13.07 -0.73 -1.07
CA LEU A 73 13.82 -0.62 0.19
C LEU A 73 13.56 -1.77 1.17
N ASN A 74 12.43 -2.46 1.03
CA ASN A 74 12.05 -3.59 1.88
C ASN A 74 12.19 -4.94 1.16
N GLU A 75 12.82 -4.97 -0.02
CA GLU A 75 13.00 -6.17 -0.82
C GLU A 75 11.66 -6.88 -1.12
N LEU A 76 10.59 -6.08 -1.24
CA LEU A 76 9.26 -6.59 -1.55
C LEU A 76 9.12 -6.75 -3.06
N SER A 77 8.48 -7.84 -3.47
CA SER A 77 8.23 -8.11 -4.88
C SER A 77 7.35 -7.01 -5.48
N GLU A 78 7.88 -6.31 -6.49
CA GLU A 78 7.08 -5.48 -7.40
C GLU A 78 6.21 -6.35 -8.31
N PHE A 79 6.60 -7.61 -8.52
CA PHE A 79 5.87 -8.54 -9.36
C PHE A 79 4.48 -8.81 -8.77
N GLY A 80 3.45 -8.36 -9.49
CA GLY A 80 2.06 -8.46 -9.08
C GLY A 80 1.49 -7.23 -8.35
N SER A 81 2.30 -6.25 -7.94
CA SER A 81 1.82 -5.00 -7.34
C SER A 81 1.77 -3.87 -8.38
N ARG A 82 0.81 -2.94 -8.23
CA ARG A 82 0.66 -1.79 -9.15
C ARG A 82 0.71 -0.48 -8.37
N PHE A 83 1.38 0.51 -8.93
CA PHE A 83 1.47 1.87 -8.39
C PHE A 83 0.85 2.82 -9.42
N ILE A 84 -0.29 3.42 -9.08
CA ILE A 84 -1.18 4.08 -10.04
C ILE A 84 -1.37 5.53 -9.62
N CYS A 85 -0.96 6.47 -10.48
CA CYS A 85 -1.22 7.88 -10.30
C CYS A 85 -2.56 8.24 -10.99
N ALA A 86 -3.63 8.37 -10.23
CA ALA A 86 -4.97 8.68 -10.74
C ALA A 86 -5.85 9.30 -9.65
N ASP A 87 -6.89 10.04 -10.09
CA ASP A 87 -8.00 10.34 -9.20
C ASP A 87 -8.68 9.03 -8.79
N VAL A 88 -8.74 8.79 -7.48
CA VAL A 88 -9.19 7.52 -6.91
C VAL A 88 -10.67 7.28 -7.21
N PHE A 89 -11.51 8.32 -7.22
CA PHE A 89 -12.93 8.15 -7.51
C PHE A 89 -13.17 7.78 -8.97
N ASN A 90 -12.43 8.39 -9.90
CA ASN A 90 -12.46 8.01 -11.31
C ASN A 90 -11.94 6.59 -11.48
N PHE A 91 -10.81 6.24 -10.86
CA PHE A 91 -10.25 4.90 -10.91
C PHE A 91 -11.26 3.84 -10.47
N LEU A 92 -11.97 4.05 -9.35
CA LEU A 92 -12.97 3.12 -8.84
C LEU A 92 -14.20 2.98 -9.76
N ARG A 93 -14.58 4.04 -10.50
CA ARG A 93 -15.71 4.01 -11.44
C ARG A 93 -15.38 3.33 -12.76
N GLU A 94 -14.15 3.49 -13.22
CA GLU A 94 -13.73 3.09 -14.57
C GLU A 94 -13.16 1.67 -14.64
N ASN A 95 -12.84 1.05 -13.49
CA ASN A 95 -12.20 -0.24 -13.43
C ASN A 95 -13.11 -1.30 -12.82
N VAL A 96 -13.17 -2.47 -13.46
CA VAL A 96 -13.73 -3.68 -12.82
C VAL A 96 -12.64 -4.28 -11.94
N LEU A 97 -12.87 -4.26 -10.63
CA LEU A 97 -11.88 -4.67 -9.63
C LEU A 97 -12.18 -6.07 -9.11
N ASP A 98 -11.16 -6.92 -9.04
CA ASP A 98 -11.20 -8.29 -8.51
C ASP A 98 -10.55 -8.38 -7.12
N MET A 99 -10.58 -7.28 -6.38
CA MET A 99 -9.90 -7.10 -5.10
C MET A 99 -10.70 -7.74 -3.97
N THR A 100 -9.99 -8.37 -3.03
CA THR A 100 -10.60 -9.05 -1.88
C THR A 100 -10.40 -8.29 -0.57
N LEU A 101 -9.58 -7.25 -0.57
CA LEU A 101 -9.42 -6.32 0.54
C LEU A 101 -9.23 -4.90 -0.01
N LEU A 102 -10.05 -3.97 0.48
CA LEU A 102 -9.98 -2.55 0.17
C LEU A 102 -9.76 -1.79 1.47
N PHE A 103 -8.83 -0.84 1.47
CA PHE A 103 -8.68 0.17 2.50
C PHE A 103 -8.23 1.50 1.92
#